data_AF-A0A9J6BTT3-F1
#
_entry.id   AF-A0A9J6BTT3-F1
#
_cell.length_a   1.000
_cell.length_b   1.000
_cell.length_c   1.000
_cell.angle_alpha   90.00
_cell.angle_beta   90.00
_cell.angle_gamma   90.00
#
_symmetry.space_group_name_H-M   'P 1'
#
loop_
_entity.id
_entity.type
_entity.pdbx_description
1 polymer ?
#
loop_
_entity_poly.entity_id
_entity_poly.type
_entity_poly.pdbx_seq_one_letter_code
_entity_poly.pdbx_strand_id
1 'polypeptide(L)'
;MNDIRRLKEQQKDKHPGFGSYLECMTRALFSGLAGFTLGFSSVYFTQKFLQKRFPHQLQTNILISTLVGSFAAYKVTSERTKSCQAAWLAVEEKHTALSDH
;
A
#
# COMPACT_ATOMS: atom_id res chain seq x y z
N MET A 1 -2.49 -22.36 7.84
CA MET A 1 -3.62 -21.65 7.16
C MET A 1 -4.90 -21.59 8.02
N ASN A 2 -5.17 -22.61 8.86
CA ASN A 2 -6.32 -22.58 9.79
C ASN A 2 -6.19 -21.54 10.93
N ASP A 3 -4.97 -21.26 11.40
CA ASP A 3 -4.74 -20.24 12.46
C ASP A 3 -5.14 -18.83 12.04
N ILE A 4 -4.72 -18.37 10.86
CA ILE A 4 -5.02 -17.02 10.38
C ILE A 4 -6.53 -16.81 10.24
N ARG A 5 -7.28 -17.83 9.80
CA ARG A 5 -8.74 -17.76 9.70
C ARG A 5 -9.38 -17.67 11.08
N ARG A 6 -8.96 -18.51 12.04
CA ARG A 6 -9.47 -18.45 13.42
C ARG A 6 -9.21 -17.11 14.08
N LEU A 7 -8.00 -16.56 13.91
CA LEU A 7 -7.65 -15.23 14.44
C LEU A 7 -8.51 -14.13 13.81
N LYS A 8 -8.76 -14.21 12.50
CA LYS A 8 -9.63 -13.28 11.79
C LYS A 8 -11.08 -13.35 12.28
N GLU A 9 -11.61 -14.56 12.52
CA GLU A 9 -12.96 -14.77 13.06
C GLU A 9 -13.06 -14.24 14.50
N GLN A 10 -12.09 -14.56 15.37
CA GLN A 10 -12.05 -14.05 16.75
C GLN A 10 -11.94 -12.52 16.82
N GLN A 11 -11.15 -11.91 15.92
CA GLN A 11 -11.06 -10.45 15.84
C GLN A 11 -12.29 -9.82 15.18
N LYS A 12 -12.95 -10.51 14.25
CA LYS A 12 -14.18 -10.03 13.60
C LYS A 12 -15.35 -9.96 14.56
N ASP A 13 -15.47 -10.92 15.49
CA ASP A 13 -16.49 -10.87 16.54
C ASP A 13 -16.28 -9.69 17.49
N LYS A 14 -15.02 -9.31 17.75
CA LYS A 14 -14.68 -8.19 18.63
C LYS A 14 -14.65 -6.84 17.91
N HIS A 15 -14.39 -6.85 16.60
CA HIS A 15 -14.26 -5.69 15.74
C HIS A 15 -14.94 -5.98 14.38
N PRO A 16 -16.26 -5.76 14.26
CA PRO A 16 -17.04 -6.12 13.08
C PRO A 16 -16.58 -5.43 11.79
N GLY A 17 -15.83 -4.32 11.89
CA GLY A 17 -15.21 -3.68 10.74
C GLY A 17 -14.06 -4.48 10.11
N PHE A 18 -13.42 -5.44 10.81
CA PHE A 18 -12.02 -5.91 10.57
C PHE A 18 -11.78 -6.41 9.15
N GLY A 19 -12.81 -7.06 8.60
CA GLY A 19 -12.82 -7.51 7.22
C GLY A 19 -12.66 -6.37 6.23
N SER A 20 -13.48 -5.32 6.34
CA SER A 20 -13.48 -4.17 5.42
C SER A 20 -12.20 -3.36 5.50
N TYR A 21 -11.60 -3.23 6.70
CA TYR A 21 -10.29 -2.61 6.85
C TYR A 21 -9.19 -3.40 6.15
N LEU A 22 -9.12 -4.71 6.35
CA LEU A 22 -8.13 -5.57 5.70
C LEU A 22 -8.26 -5.57 4.18
N GLU A 23 -9.49 -5.55 3.67
CA GLU A 23 -9.74 -5.47 2.22
C GLU A 23 -9.24 -4.13 1.66
N CYS A 24 -9.56 -3.02 2.33
CA CYS A 24 -9.09 -1.68 1.99
C CYS A 24 -7.55 -1.59 2.03
N MET A 25 -6.94 -2.09 3.09
CA MET A 25 -5.47 -2.11 3.27
C MET A 25 -4.78 -2.94 2.19
N THR A 26 -5.32 -4.11 1.86
CA THR A 26 -4.79 -4.97 0.79
C THR A 26 -4.86 -4.26 -0.56
N ARG A 27 -5.99 -3.60 -0.86
CA ARG A 27 -6.18 -2.82 -2.09
C ARG A 27 -5.24 -1.62 -2.15
N ALA A 28 -5.01 -0.95 -1.03
CA ALA A 28 -4.04 0.14 -0.91
C ALA A 28 -2.62 -0.34 -1.22
N LEU A 29 -2.21 -1.48 -0.65
CA LEU A 29 -0.90 -2.09 -0.89
C LEU A 29 -0.70 -2.49 -2.36
N PHE A 30 -1.69 -3.14 -2.98
CA PHE A 30 -1.62 -3.47 -4.41
C PHE A 30 -1.53 -2.23 -5.30
N SER A 31 -2.23 -1.15 -4.93
CA SER A 31 -2.14 0.14 -5.65
C SER A 31 -0.75 0.78 -5.50
N GLY A 32 -0.16 0.71 -4.32
CA GLY A 32 1.22 1.15 -4.07
C GLY A 32 2.25 0.34 -4.85
N LEU A 33 2.08 -0.99 -4.91
CA LEU A 33 2.92 -1.88 -5.72
C LEU A 33 2.81 -1.58 -7.21
N ALA A 34 1.61 -1.32 -7.72
CA ALA A 34 1.42 -0.90 -9.10
C ALA A 34 2.10 0.45 -9.38
N GLY A 35 2.02 1.40 -8.45
CA GLY A 35 2.75 2.66 -8.53
C GLY A 35 4.28 2.47 -8.54
N PHE A 36 4.80 1.56 -7.72
CA PHE A 36 6.22 1.20 -7.69
C PHE A 36 6.68 0.66 -9.05
N THR A 37 5.97 -0.33 -9.60
CA THR A 37 6.39 -1.00 -10.85
C THR A 37 6.31 -0.04 -12.03
N LEU A 38 5.24 0.75 -12.14
CA LEU A 38 5.11 1.77 -13.19
C LEU A 38 6.18 2.85 -13.07
N GLY A 39 6.41 3.36 -11.86
CA GLY A 39 7.46 4.34 -11.57
C GLY A 39 8.84 3.79 -11.94
N PHE A 40 9.19 2.60 -11.45
CA PHE A 40 10.46 1.94 -11.74
C PHE A 40 10.65 1.70 -13.24
N SER A 41 9.66 1.13 -13.94
CA SER A 41 9.75 0.88 -15.38
C SER A 41 9.91 2.18 -16.17
N SER A 42 9.13 3.22 -15.86
CA SER A 42 9.20 4.51 -16.58
C SER A 42 10.58 5.15 -16.50
N VAL A 43 11.17 5.17 -15.30
CA VAL A 43 12.52 5.73 -15.09
C VAL A 43 13.57 4.84 -15.74
N TYR A 44 13.44 3.51 -15.62
CA TYR A 44 14.36 2.56 -16.24
C TYR A 44 14.40 2.67 -17.77
N PHE A 45 13.24 2.74 -18.44
CA PHE A 45 13.18 2.92 -19.90
C PHE A 45 13.76 4.27 -20.34
N THR A 46 13.45 5.34 -19.61
CA THR A 46 13.98 6.68 -19.87
C THR A 46 15.51 6.68 -19.76
N GLN A 47 16.05 6.05 -18.70
CA GLN A 47 17.49 5.88 -18.49
C GLN A 47 18.15 5.03 -19.58
N LYS A 48 17.51 3.95 -20.03
CA LYS A 48 17.99 3.10 -21.13
C LYS A 48 18.07 3.86 -22.46
N PHE A 49 17.11 4.73 -22.73
CA PHE A 49 17.11 5.59 -23.91
C PHE A 49 18.24 6.62 -23.87
N LEU A 50 18.43 7.28 -22.71
CA LEU A 50 19.51 8.24 -22.48
C LEU A 50 20.91 7.60 -22.51
N GLN A 51 21.05 6.36 -22.02
CA GLN A 51 22.31 5.60 -22.09
C GLN A 51 22.76 5.29 -23.52
N LYS A 52 21.82 5.15 -24.46
CA LYS A 52 22.15 5.01 -25.89
C LYS A 52 22.89 6.24 -26.43
N ARG A 53 22.76 7.39 -25.75
CA ARG A 53 23.43 8.66 -26.08
C ARG A 53 24.68 8.93 -25.22
N PHE A 54 24.69 8.55 -23.93
CA PHE A 54 25.79 8.83 -22.99
C PHE A 54 26.24 7.56 -22.22
N PRO A 55 27.42 6.99 -22.53
CA PRO A 55 27.80 5.61 -22.16
C PRO A 55 28.43 5.44 -20.75
N HIS A 56 27.88 6.03 -19.68
CA HIS A 56 28.60 6.05 -18.36
C HIS A 56 27.80 5.86 -17.05
N GLN A 57 26.51 5.47 -17.03
CA GLN A 57 25.72 5.51 -15.76
C GLN A 57 24.89 4.26 -15.38
N LEU A 58 25.31 3.03 -15.72
CA LEU A 58 24.45 1.85 -15.46
C LEU A 58 24.16 1.56 -13.98
N GLN A 59 25.07 1.87 -13.05
CA GLN A 59 24.86 1.59 -11.63
C GLN A 59 24.09 2.70 -10.88
N THR A 60 24.31 3.99 -11.22
CA THR A 60 23.58 5.11 -10.61
C THR A 60 22.09 5.10 -10.98
N ASN A 61 21.79 4.60 -12.18
CA ASN A 61 20.44 4.61 -12.75
C ASN A 61 19.45 3.72 -11.99
N ILE A 62 19.88 2.53 -11.56
CA ILE A 62 19.00 1.59 -10.84
C ILE A 62 18.68 2.12 -9.43
N LEU A 63 19.65 2.74 -8.76
CA LEU A 63 19.44 3.31 -7.43
C LEU A 63 18.38 4.42 -7.46
N ILE A 64 18.45 5.32 -8.45
CA ILE A 64 17.47 6.40 -8.64
C ILE A 64 16.09 5.84 -8.96
N SER A 65 16.00 4.84 -9.86
CA SER A 65 14.72 4.20 -10.22
C SER A 65 14.04 3.56 -9.01
N THR A 66 14.82 2.87 -8.17
CA THR A 66 14.30 2.25 -6.94
C THR A 66 13.86 3.30 -5.93
N LEU A 67 14.66 4.37 -5.71
CA LEU A 67 14.30 5.45 -4.79
C LEU A 67 13.00 6.15 -5.22
N VAL A 68 12.86 6.46 -6.51
CA VAL A 68 11.65 7.09 -7.06
C VAL A 68 10.44 6.17 -6.94
N GLY A 69 10.60 4.89 -7.31
CA GLY A 69 9.55 3.89 -7.17
C GLY A 69 9.11 3.75 -5.71
N SER A 70 10.05 3.61 -4.77
CA SER A 70 9.76 3.45 -3.34
C SER A 70 9.09 4.69 -2.75
N PHE A 71 9.52 5.89 -3.13
CA PHE A 71 8.89 7.12 -2.67
C PHE A 71 7.45 7.26 -3.19
N ALA A 72 7.23 6.99 -4.48
CA ALA A 72 5.89 7.00 -5.07
C ALA A 72 4.98 5.96 -4.41
N ALA A 73 5.48 4.74 -4.21
CA ALA A 73 4.75 3.68 -3.53
C ALA A 73 4.43 4.05 -2.09
N TYR A 74 5.38 4.65 -1.35
CA TYR A 74 5.17 5.09 0.03
C TYR A 74 4.10 6.17 0.12
N LYS A 75 4.13 7.17 -0.77
CA LYS A 75 3.13 8.24 -0.84
C LYS A 75 1.72 7.67 -1.07
N VAL A 76 1.56 6.88 -2.13
CA VAL A 76 0.27 6.26 -2.47
C VAL A 76 -0.22 5.35 -1.35
N THR A 77 0.66 4.50 -0.80
CA THR A 77 0.29 3.58 0.27
C THR A 77 -0.08 4.34 1.53
N SER A 78 0.67 5.37 1.93
CA SER A 78 0.41 6.14 3.15
C SER A 78 -0.94 6.85 3.10
N GLU A 79 -1.28 7.51 1.99
CA GLU A 79 -2.56 8.20 1.85
C GLU A 79 -3.76 7.24 1.86
N ARG A 80 -3.63 6.11 1.16
CA ARG A 80 -4.67 5.08 1.12
C ARG A 80 -4.84 4.40 2.47
N THR A 81 -3.75 4.06 3.14
CA THR A 81 -3.78 3.48 4.49
C THR A 81 -4.44 4.42 5.50
N LYS A 82 -4.12 5.72 5.49
CA LYS A 82 -4.78 6.72 6.36
C LYS A 82 -6.28 6.77 6.12
N SER A 83 -6.71 6.70 4.87
CA SER A 83 -8.13 6.68 4.51
C SER A 83 -8.83 5.41 5.02
N CYS A 84 -8.19 4.24 4.86
CA CYS A 84 -8.71 2.98 5.38
C CYS A 84 -8.80 2.97 6.92
N GLN A 85 -7.81 3.56 7.59
CA GLN A 85 -7.78 3.69 9.05
C GLN A 85 -8.83 4.67 9.57
N ALA A 86 -9.10 5.78 8.87
CA ALA A 86 -10.17 6.69 9.25
C ALA A 86 -11.55 6.03 9.11
N ALA A 87 -11.78 5.28 8.03
CA ALA A 87 -13.01 4.51 7.83
C ALA A 87 -13.20 3.44 8.90
N TRP A 88 -12.11 2.79 9.34
CA TRP A 88 -12.12 1.87 10.47
C TRP A 88 -12.64 2.51 11.74
N LEU A 89 -12.00 3.60 12.16
CA LEU A 89 -12.28 4.26 13.43
C LEU A 89 -13.72 4.76 13.48
N ALA A 90 -14.24 5.28 12.36
CA ALA A 90 -15.64 5.72 12.27
C ALA A 90 -16.66 4.59 12.40
N VAL A 91 -16.32 3.36 11.99
CA VAL A 91 -17.19 2.18 12.17
C VAL A 91 -17.08 1.67 13.61
N GLU A 92 -15.87 1.68 14.18
CA GLU A 92 -15.63 1.23 15.54
C GLU A 92 -16.30 2.15 16.58
N GLU A 93 -16.12 3.47 16.48
CA GLU A 93 -16.76 4.45 17.38
C GLU A 93 -18.29 4.32 17.38
N LYS A 94 -18.89 4.17 16.20
CA LYS A 94 -20.35 3.98 16.08
C LYS A 94 -20.81 2.68 16.74
N HIS A 95 -20.05 1.60 16.61
CA HIS A 95 -20.39 0.33 17.24
C HIS A 95 -20.26 0.38 18.75
N THR A 96 -19.22 1.02 19.29
CA THR A 96 -19.06 1.20 20.73
C THR A 96 -20.20 2.03 21.33
N ALA A 97 -20.60 3.12 20.66
CA ALA A 97 -21.71 3.97 21.12
C ALA A 97 -23.08 3.26 21.10
N LEU A 98 -23.31 2.33 20.17
CA LEU A 98 -24.55 1.54 20.08
C LEU A 98 -24.58 0.33 21.03
N SER A 99 -23.43 -0.13 21.52
CA SER A 99 -23.33 -1.30 22.41
C SER A 99 -23.43 -0.94 23.91
N ASP A 100 -23.35 0.35 24.26
CA ASP A 100 -23.45 0.88 25.62
C ASP A 100 -24.90 1.27 26.02
N HIS A 101 -25.86 1.06 25.12
CA HIS A 101 -27.30 1.29 25.32
C HIS A 101 -28.10 -0.02 25.23
#